data_AF-A0A378SK26-F1
#
_entry.id   AF-A0A378SK26-F1
#
_cell.length_a   1.000
_cell.length_b   1.000
_cell.length_c   1.000
_cell.angle_alpha   90.00
_cell.angle_beta   90.00
_cell.angle_gamma   90.00
#
_symmetry.space_group_name_H-M   'P 1'
#
loop_
_entity.id
_entity.type
_entity.pdbx_description
1 polymer ?
#
loop_
_entity_poly.entity_id
_entity_poly.type
_entity_poly.pdbx_seq_one_letter_code
_entity_poly.pdbx_strand_id
1 'polypeptide(L)' 'MPGVVCLPHGWGHGIDGARLAVANAHPGVNSNLLSPPALVDVPSNTQVVNGVPCRLRSRREPPHASAR' A
#
# COMPACT_ATOMS: atom_id res chain seq x y z
N MET A 1 -19.28 3.87 2.38
CA MET A 1 -19.93 2.97 1.41
C MET A 1 -19.57 1.54 1.79
N PRO A 2 -20.54 0.66 2.10
CA PRO A 2 -20.23 -0.74 2.43
C PRO A 2 -19.45 -1.43 1.30
N GLY A 3 -18.47 -2.26 1.66
CA GLY A 3 -17.62 -2.97 0.68
C GLY A 3 -16.44 -2.17 0.13
N VAL A 4 -16.23 -0.93 0.57
CA VAL A 4 -15.08 -0.10 0.18
C VAL A 4 -14.12 0.08 1.34
N VAL A 5 -12.82 -0.04 1.07
CA VAL A 5 -11.75 0.36 1.98
C VAL A 5 -10.95 1.50 1.37
N CYS A 6 -10.52 2.43 2.23
CA CYS A 6 -9.61 3.49 1.86
C CYS A 6 -8.27 3.23 2.56
N LEU A 7 -7.19 3.26 1.79
CA LEU A 7 -5.83 3.14 2.31
C LEU A 7 -5.09 4.44 2.02
N PRO A 8 -4.31 4.97 2.98
CA PRO A 8 -3.49 6.14 2.70
C PRO A 8 -2.38 5.76 1.70
N HIS A 9 -1.88 6.75 0.98
CA HIS A 9 -0.79 6.58 -0.01
C HIS A 9 0.51 7.21 0.52
N GLY A 10 1.64 6.87 -0.10
CA GLY A 10 2.91 7.56 0.13
C GLY A 10 3.95 6.78 0.94
N TRP A 11 3.88 5.45 0.96
CA TRP A 11 4.92 4.58 1.56
C TRP A 11 5.57 3.64 0.53
N GLY A 12 6.62 2.93 0.96
CA GLY A 12 7.41 2.03 0.11
C GLY A 12 8.81 2.54 -0.21
N HIS A 13 9.29 3.55 0.50
CA HIS A 13 10.57 4.23 0.23
C HIS A 13 11.81 3.45 0.68
N GLY A 14 11.64 2.43 1.52
CA GLY A 14 12.72 1.66 2.15
C GLY A 14 13.40 0.63 1.23
N ILE A 15 13.51 0.92 -0.06
CA ILE A 15 14.20 0.07 -1.04
C ILE A 15 15.68 0.40 -1.12
N ASP A 16 16.50 -0.60 -1.45
CA ASP A 16 17.95 -0.41 -1.58
C ASP A 16 18.29 0.68 -2.60
N GLY A 17 19.19 1.58 -2.19
CA GLY A 17 19.62 2.72 -3.01
C GLY A 17 18.71 3.96 -2.94
N ALA A 18 17.54 3.89 -2.28
CA ALA A 18 16.71 5.08 -2.08
C ALA A 18 17.38 6.09 -1.13
N ARG A 19 17.52 7.36 -1.59
CA ARG A 19 18.10 8.47 -0.81
C ARG A 19 17.03 9.33 -0.14
N LEU A 20 16.07 8.68 0.54
CA LEU A 20 14.90 9.33 1.14
C LEU A 20 14.90 9.18 2.68
N ALA A 21 15.93 9.72 3.35
CA ALA A 21 16.19 9.48 4.77
C ALA A 21 14.98 9.83 5.68
N VAL A 22 14.32 10.97 5.44
CA VAL A 22 13.14 11.38 6.21
C VAL A 22 11.98 10.42 5.97
N ALA A 23 11.65 10.11 4.73
CA ALA A 23 10.54 9.21 4.42
C ALA A 23 10.77 7.79 4.95
N ASN A 24 12.02 7.32 4.95
CA ASN A 24 12.41 6.02 5.52
C ASN A 24 12.32 5.95 7.05
N ALA A 25 12.41 7.10 7.73
CA ALA A 25 12.17 7.18 9.18
C ALA A 25 10.67 7.06 9.55
N HIS A 26 9.77 7.12 8.57
CA HIS A 26 8.32 7.07 8.78
C HIS A 26 7.71 5.83 8.08
N PRO A 27 7.71 4.65 8.74
CA PRO A 27 7.27 3.41 8.12
C PRO A 27 5.77 3.36 7.83
N GLY A 28 5.38 2.55 6.85
CA GLY A 28 4.00 2.27 6.48
C GLY A 28 3.89 1.36 5.25
N VAL A 29 2.65 1.07 4.84
CA VAL A 29 2.38 0.07 3.80
C VAL A 29 2.18 0.74 2.44
N ASN A 30 2.86 0.23 1.41
CA ASN A 30 2.74 0.72 0.04
C ASN A 30 1.45 0.19 -0.62
N SER A 31 0.44 1.05 -0.77
CA SER A 31 -0.82 0.71 -1.43
C SER A 31 -0.67 0.42 -2.93
N ASN A 32 0.37 0.94 -3.60
CA ASN A 32 0.61 0.67 -5.03
C ASN A 32 0.85 -0.81 -5.33
N LEU A 33 1.28 -1.60 -4.35
CA LEU A 33 1.48 -3.04 -4.52
C LEU A 33 0.17 -3.79 -4.80
N LEU A 34 -0.98 -3.17 -4.53
CA LEU A 34 -2.29 -3.74 -4.85
C LEU A 34 -2.72 -3.48 -6.29
N SER A 35 -2.13 -2.47 -6.97
CA SER A 35 -2.53 -2.04 -8.32
C SER A 35 -1.88 -2.92 -9.41
N PRO A 36 -2.65 -3.67 -10.21
CA PRO A 36 -2.11 -4.52 -11.26
C PRO A 36 -1.45 -3.67 -12.37
N PRO A 37 -0.23 -4.00 -12.84
CA PRO A 37 0.45 -3.21 -13.87
C PRO A 37 -0.27 -3.16 -15.22
N ALA A 38 -1.01 -4.21 -15.56
CA ALA A 38 -1.73 -4.33 -16.82
C ALA A 38 -3.11 -3.65 -16.82
N LEU A 39 -3.57 -3.13 -15.67
CA LEU A 39 -4.87 -2.49 -15.57
C LEU A 39 -4.74 -0.99 -15.90
N VAL A 40 -5.11 -0.63 -17.13
CA VAL A 40 -4.99 0.73 -17.66
C VAL A 40 -6.29 1.19 -18.29
N ASP A 41 -6.50 2.51 -18.29
CA ASP A 41 -7.50 3.17 -19.13
C ASP A 41 -6.96 3.27 -20.57
N VAL A 42 -7.48 2.43 -21.47
CA VAL A 42 -6.94 2.24 -22.83
C VAL A 42 -6.81 3.54 -23.64
N PRO A 43 -7.80 4.45 -23.67
CA PRO A 43 -7.70 5.68 -24.46
C PRO A 43 -6.60 6.62 -24.00
N SER A 44 -6.33 6.71 -22.70
CA SER A 44 -5.34 7.64 -22.12
C SER A 44 -4.00 6.98 -21.80
N ASN A 45 -3.95 5.65 -21.77
CA ASN A 45 -2.85 4.85 -21.25
C ASN A 45 -2.49 5.17 -19.78
N THR A 46 -3.47 5.67 -18.99
CA THR A 46 -3.29 5.96 -17.57
C THR A 46 -3.47 4.69 -16.73
N GLN A 47 -2.61 4.46 -15.75
CA GLN A 47 -2.75 3.33 -14.83
C GLN A 47 -3.97 3.52 -13.91
N VAL A 48 -4.76 2.45 -13.75
CA VAL A 48 -5.85 2.43 -12.78
C VAL A 48 -5.27 2.21 -11.38
N VAL A 49 -5.34 3.25 -10.54
CA VAL A 49 -4.81 3.23 -9.16
C VAL A 49 -5.90 3.28 -8.07
N ASN A 50 -7.16 3.37 -8.48
CA ASN A 50 -8.34 3.37 -7.60
C ASN A 50 -9.35 2.32 -8.07
N GLY A 51 -10.27 1.92 -7.19
CA GLY A 51 -11.30 0.93 -7.52
C GLY A 51 -10.75 -0.48 -7.77
N VAL A 52 -9.53 -0.77 -7.29
CA VAL A 52 -8.88 -2.06 -7.45
C VAL A 52 -9.55 -3.11 -6.54
N PRO A 53 -10.01 -4.25 -7.07
CA PRO A 53 -10.58 -5.32 -6.25
C PRO A 53 -9.58 -5.84 -5.23
N CYS A 54 -9.99 -5.93 -3.97
CA CYS A 54 -9.15 -6.47 -2.89
C CYS A 54 -9.93 -7.45 -2.01
N ARG A 55 -9.20 -8.21 -1.21
CA ARG A 55 -9.74 -9.07 -0.15
C ARG A 55 -9.16 -8.67 1.18
N LEU A 56 -10.01 -8.65 2.20
CA LEU A 56 -9.58 -8.47 3.58
C LEU A 56 -9.43 -9.82 4.26
N ARG A 57 -8.45 -9.92 5.14
CA ARG A 57 -8.31 -11.01 6.10
C ARG A 57 -7.85 -10.41 7.41
N SER A 58 -8.37 -10.92 8.53
CA SER A 58 -7.79 -10.57 9.82
C SER A 58 -6.35 -11.08 9.86
N ARG A 59 -5.44 -10.23 10.33
CA ARG A 59 -4.10 -10.70 10.68
C ARG A 59 -4.19 -11.23 12.09
N ARG A 60 -3.78 -12.48 12.33
CA ARG A 60 -3.52 -12.91 13.71
C ARG A 60 -2.40 -12.05 14.26
N GLU A 61 -2.66 -11.42 15.39
CA GLU A 61 -1.65 -10.66 16.12
C GLU A 61 -0.53 -11.63 16.54
N PRO A 62 0.75 -11.35 16.25
CA PRO A 62 1.82 -12.02 16.98
C PRO A 62 1.68 -11.64 18.47
N PRO A 63 1.97 -12.54 19.42
CA PRO A 63 1.83 -12.23 20.84
C PRO A 63 2.56 -10.92 21.13
N HIS A 64 1.81 -9.93 21.61
CA HIS A 64 2.36 -8.65 22.03
C HIS A 64 3.48 -8.92 23.04
N ALA A 65 4.73 -8.63 22.67
CA ALA A 65 5.79 -8.57 23.65
C ALA A 65 5.42 -7.45 24.63
N SER A 66 5.09 -7.83 25.86
CA SER A 66 4.83 -6.88 26.95
C SER A 66 6.00 -5.92 27.02
N ALA A 67 5.78 -4.66 26.67
CA ALA A 67 6.73 -3.60 26.96
C ALA A 67 6.92 -3.57 28.48
N ARG A 68 8.16 -3.75 28.92
CA ARG A 68 8.61 -3.35 30.26
C ARG A 68 9.00 -1.89 30.21
#